data_AF-C3Y8K9-F1
#
_entry.id   AF-C3Y8K9-F1
#
_cell.length_a   1.000
_cell.length_b   1.000
_cell.length_c   1.000
_cell.angle_alpha   90.00
_cell.angle_beta   90.00
_cell.angle_gamma   90.00
#
_symmetry.space_group_name_H-M   'P 1'
#
loop_
_entity.id
_entity.type
_entity.pdbx_description
1 polymer ?
#
loop_
_entity_poly.entity_id
_entity_poly.type
_entity_poly.pdbx_seq_one_letter_code
_entity_poly.pdbx_strand_id
1 'polypeptide(L)'
;MDNVDLPLTLSEVTIVDLVSWIASGAMIFGGIVPYIPQYRQIKKTENAEGFSTYVCLALLVANTLRILFWFGVHFELPLLAQSIIMNFTMMVMLHLCTRVTQLNEMSTKRRAFLDFDHRYFWKWTKFRDYIQFMCVFTLIGGYITYMCLDYPVYVET
;
A
#
# COMPACT_ATOMS: atom_id res chain seq x y z
N MET A 1 24.95 -32.69 -32.32
CA MET A 1 23.78 -32.05 -32.95
C MET A 1 23.58 -30.69 -32.27
N ASP A 2 24.67 -29.95 -32.02
CA ASP A 2 24.72 -29.07 -30.84
C ASP A 2 24.68 -27.57 -31.20
N ASN A 3 24.62 -27.24 -32.50
CA ASN A 3 24.59 -25.86 -32.99
C ASN A 3 23.17 -25.34 -33.30
N VAL A 4 22.18 -26.23 -33.40
CA VAL A 4 20.77 -25.84 -33.64
C VAL A 4 19.99 -25.70 -32.32
N ASP A 5 20.37 -26.43 -31.27
CA ASP A 5 19.74 -26.36 -29.95
C ASP A 5 20.17 -25.12 -29.15
N LEU A 6 21.37 -24.58 -29.38
CA LEU A 6 21.87 -23.37 -28.73
C LEU A 6 21.08 -22.09 -29.09
N PRO A 7 20.77 -21.79 -30.37
CA PRO A 7 19.93 -20.63 -30.69
C PRO A 7 18.48 -20.81 -30.25
N LEU A 8 17.97 -22.04 -30.22
CA LEU A 8 16.61 -22.33 -29.74
C LEU A 8 16.48 -22.07 -28.23
N THR A 9 17.45 -22.56 -27.44
CA THR A 9 17.50 -22.35 -25.99
C THR A 9 17.75 -20.87 -25.63
N LEU A 10 18.58 -20.14 -26.37
CA LEU A 10 18.73 -18.70 -26.18
C LEU A 10 17.44 -17.93 -26.49
N SER A 11 16.70 -18.31 -27.54
CA SER A 11 15.43 -17.68 -27.88
C SER A 11 14.36 -17.97 -26.83
N GLU A 12 14.27 -19.21 -26.34
CA GLU A 12 13.35 -19.62 -25.28
C GLU A 12 13.66 -18.91 -23.95
N VAL A 13 14.93 -18.87 -23.53
CA VAL A 13 15.37 -18.13 -22.33
C VAL A 13 15.06 -16.64 -22.48
N THR A 14 15.33 -16.03 -23.64
CA THR A 14 15.03 -14.61 -23.88
C THR A 14 13.52 -14.32 -23.77
N ILE A 15 12.67 -15.22 -24.28
CA ILE A 15 11.21 -15.07 -24.19
C ILE A 15 10.75 -15.22 -22.74
N VAL A 16 11.26 -16.22 -22.01
CA VAL A 16 10.90 -16.45 -20.60
C VAL A 16 11.37 -15.28 -19.72
N ASP A 17 12.55 -14.73 -19.98
CA ASP A 17 13.07 -13.55 -19.29
C ASP A 17 12.21 -12.31 -19.58
N LEU A 18 11.86 -12.10 -20.85
CA LEU A 18 10.97 -11.00 -21.25
C LEU A 18 9.60 -11.11 -20.58
N VAL A 19 9.01 -12.31 -20.56
CA VAL A 19 7.73 -12.58 -19.90
C VAL A 19 7.84 -12.36 -18.40
N SER A 20 8.92 -12.80 -17.76
CA SER A 20 9.17 -12.62 -16.33
C SER A 20 9.34 -11.14 -15.96
N TRP A 21 10.01 -10.36 -16.81
CA TRP A 21 10.14 -8.90 -16.64
C TRP A 21 8.80 -8.19 -16.79
N ILE A 22 8.00 -8.56 -17.79
CA ILE A 22 6.66 -8.00 -18.00
C ILE A 22 5.74 -8.38 -16.85
N ALA A 23 5.76 -9.64 -16.40
CA ALA A 23 4.96 -10.13 -15.29
C ALA A 23 5.32 -9.41 -13.98
N SER A 24 6.62 -9.24 -13.71
CA SER A 24 7.11 -8.48 -12.55
C SER A 24 6.67 -7.02 -12.60
N GLY A 25 6.78 -6.38 -13.77
CA GLY A 25 6.26 -5.03 -13.99
C GLY A 25 4.76 -4.95 -13.77
N ALA A 26 3.98 -5.89 -14.32
CA ALA A 26 2.54 -5.95 -14.17
C ALA A 26 2.11 -6.18 -12.72
N MET A 27 2.85 -6.96 -11.93
CA MET A 27 2.57 -7.13 -10.49
C MET A 27 2.79 -5.84 -9.71
N ILE A 28 3.87 -5.11 -9.99
CA ILE A 28 4.18 -3.85 -9.33
C ILE A 28 3.16 -2.76 -9.69
N PHE A 29 2.87 -2.60 -10.98
CA PHE A 29 2.04 -1.50 -11.49
C PHE A 29 0.55 -1.82 -11.54
N GLY A 30 0.16 -3.08 -11.67
CA GLY A 30 -1.24 -3.51 -11.81
C GLY A 30 -2.10 -3.08 -10.63
N GLY A 31 -1.52 -3.06 -9.42
CA GLY A 31 -2.19 -2.53 -8.22
C GLY A 31 -2.48 -1.03 -8.30
N ILE A 32 -1.64 -0.24 -8.99
CA ILE A 32 -1.70 1.24 -8.99
C ILE A 32 -2.70 1.77 -10.03
N VAL A 33 -2.80 1.10 -11.17
CA VAL A 33 -3.66 1.48 -12.31
C VAL A 33 -5.07 1.93 -11.89
N PRO A 34 -5.82 1.21 -11.03
CA PRO A 34 -7.18 1.63 -10.64
C PRO A 34 -7.22 2.91 -9.80
N TYR A 35 -6.13 3.30 -9.12
CA TYR A 35 -6.09 4.51 -8.28
C TYR A 35 -5.95 5.79 -9.10
N ILE A 36 -5.42 5.70 -10.33
CA ILE A 36 -5.31 6.86 -11.23
C ILE A 36 -6.69 7.41 -11.63
N PRO A 37 -7.62 6.62 -12.19
CA PRO A 37 -8.97 7.12 -12.48
C PRO A 37 -9.73 7.48 -11.20
N GLN A 38 -9.46 6.80 -10.08
CA GLN A 38 -10.09 7.11 -8.79
C GLN A 38 -9.67 8.48 -8.25
N TYR A 39 -8.38 8.80 -8.34
CA TYR A 39 -7.84 10.12 -7.99
C TYR A 39 -8.48 11.23 -8.85
N ARG A 40 -8.59 11.01 -10.16
CA ARG A 40 -9.19 11.99 -11.09
C ARG A 40 -10.67 12.22 -10.80
N GLN A 41 -11.41 11.19 -10.43
CA GLN A 41 -12.82 11.30 -10.06
C GLN A 41 -12.98 12.15 -8.80
N ILE A 42 -12.24 11.86 -7.72
CA ILE A 42 -12.33 12.63 -6.47
C ILE A 42 -11.95 14.09 -6.68
N LYS A 43 -10.90 14.37 -7.48
CA LYS A 43 -10.49 15.73 -7.78
C LYS A 43 -11.54 16.51 -8.58
N LYS A 44 -12.31 15.84 -9.45
CA LYS A 44 -13.32 16.49 -10.30
C LYS A 44 -14.65 16.69 -9.58
N THR A 45 -15.05 15.73 -8.76
CA THR A 45 -16.36 15.76 -8.09
C THR A 45 -16.34 16.59 -6.80
N GLU A 46 -15.15 16.86 -6.23
CA GLU A 46 -14.97 17.51 -4.92
C GLU A 46 -15.83 16.88 -3.81
N ASN A 47 -16.30 15.66 -4.03
CA ASN A 47 -17.11 14.89 -3.10
C ASN A 47 -16.37 13.58 -2.80
N ALA A 48 -15.96 13.44 -1.54
CA ALA A 48 -15.27 12.26 -1.02
C ALA A 48 -16.23 11.20 -0.46
N GLU A 49 -17.55 11.41 -0.48
CA GLU A 49 -18.53 10.47 0.10
C GLU A 49 -18.52 9.09 -0.58
N GLY A 50 -18.14 9.01 -1.86
CA GLY A 50 -18.01 7.74 -2.59
C GLY A 50 -16.71 6.96 -2.34
N PHE A 51 -15.71 7.56 -1.69
CA PHE A 51 -14.41 6.94 -1.43
C PHE A 51 -14.10 6.89 0.06
N SER A 52 -14.10 5.68 0.62
CA SER A 52 -13.92 5.47 2.05
C SER A 52 -12.45 5.57 2.46
N THR A 53 -12.10 6.63 3.18
CA THR A 53 -10.79 6.83 3.84
C THR A 53 -10.36 5.60 4.65
N TYR A 54 -11.34 4.86 5.21
CA TYR A 54 -11.12 3.60 5.93
C TYR A 54 -10.45 2.53 5.09
N VAL A 55 -10.89 2.35 3.85
CA VAL A 55 -10.34 1.32 2.96
C VAL A 55 -8.91 1.67 2.58
N CYS A 56 -8.66 2.95 2.29
CA CYS A 56 -7.32 3.47 2.01
C CYS A 56 -6.35 3.19 3.17
N LEU A 57 -6.81 3.46 4.40
CA LEU A 57 -6.01 3.25 5.60
C LEU A 57 -5.83 1.78 5.97
N ALA A 58 -6.87 0.95 5.79
CA ALA A 58 -6.75 -0.49 5.97
C ALA A 58 -5.72 -1.09 4.99
N LEU A 59 -5.69 -0.62 3.74
CA LEU A 59 -4.71 -1.02 2.74
C LEU A 59 -3.30 -0.50 3.07
N LEU A 60 -3.17 0.71 3.62
CA LEU A 60 -1.90 1.23 4.14
C LEU A 60 -1.35 0.33 5.26
N VAL A 61 -2.17 0.02 6.26
CA VAL A 61 -1.80 -0.86 7.38
C VAL A 61 -1.44 -2.25 6.88
N ALA A 62 -2.23 -2.83 5.98
CA ALA A 62 -1.96 -4.15 5.39
C ALA A 62 -0.64 -4.17 4.60
N ASN A 63 -0.35 -3.13 3.82
CA ASN A 63 0.92 -3.03 3.08
C ASN A 63 2.11 -2.79 4.01
N THR A 64 1.93 -2.03 5.10
CA THR A 64 2.96 -1.88 6.15
C THR A 64 3.23 -3.21 6.84
N LEU A 65 2.19 -3.97 7.21
CA LEU A 65 2.35 -5.31 7.77
C LEU A 65 3.10 -6.23 6.80
N ARG A 66 2.78 -6.19 5.50
CA ARG A 66 3.51 -6.97 4.47
C ARG A 66 5.01 -6.62 4.43
N ILE A 67 5.36 -5.34 4.56
CA ILE A 67 6.77 -4.90 4.64
C ILE A 67 7.42 -5.40 5.94
N LEU A 68 6.70 -5.37 7.07
CA LEU A 68 7.21 -5.90 8.34
C LEU A 68 7.43 -7.43 8.27
N PHE A 69 6.48 -8.17 7.71
CA PHE A 69 6.62 -9.62 7.50
C PHE A 69 7.82 -9.99 6.61
N TRP A 70 8.18 -9.13 5.65
CA TRP A 70 9.36 -9.34 4.82
C TRP A 70 10.67 -9.39 5.65
N PHE A 71 10.75 -8.62 6.74
CA PHE A 71 11.90 -8.71 7.66
C PHE A 71 11.93 -10.02 8.47
N GLY A 72 10.78 -10.65 8.69
CA GLY A 72 10.66 -11.95 9.35
C GLY A 72 10.98 -13.13 8.43
N VAL A 73 10.42 -13.11 7.22
CA VAL A 73 10.63 -14.12 6.17
C VAL A 73 10.87 -13.37 4.87
N HIS A 74 12.06 -13.54 4.28
CA HIS A 74 12.43 -12.80 3.07
C HIS A 74 11.68 -13.36 1.86
N PHE A 75 10.64 -12.65 1.40
CA PHE A 75 9.93 -12.93 0.15
C PHE A 75 10.56 -12.16 -1.04
N GLU A 76 10.14 -12.47 -2.27
CA GLU A 76 10.73 -11.89 -3.48
C GLU A 76 10.64 -10.35 -3.54
N LEU A 77 11.75 -9.71 -3.91
CA LEU A 77 11.89 -8.25 -4.07
C LEU A 77 10.77 -7.55 -4.87
N PRO A 78 10.20 -8.10 -5.96
CA PRO A 78 9.06 -7.48 -6.66
C PRO A 78 7.83 -7.22 -5.77
N LEU A 79 7.50 -8.12 -4.83
CA LEU A 79 6.36 -7.93 -3.92
C LEU A 79 6.64 -6.82 -2.89
N LEU A 80 7.90 -6.66 -2.49
CA LEU A 80 8.33 -5.57 -1.62
C LEU A 80 8.21 -4.23 -2.36
N ALA A 81 8.76 -4.15 -3.57
CA ALA A 81 8.68 -2.96 -4.42
C ALA A 81 7.22 -2.56 -4.70
N GLN A 82 6.37 -3.53 -5.02
CA GLN A 82 4.93 -3.33 -5.15
C GLN A 82 4.35 -2.68 -3.89
N SER A 83 4.62 -3.23 -2.71
CA SER A 83 4.04 -2.74 -1.44
C SER A 83 4.48 -1.31 -1.12
N ILE A 84 5.74 -0.95 -1.41
CA ILE A 84 6.28 0.41 -1.22
C ILE A 84 5.56 1.41 -2.15
N ILE A 85 5.48 1.11 -3.45
CA ILE A 85 4.87 2.02 -4.43
C ILE A 85 3.36 2.14 -4.16
N MET A 86 2.73 1.05 -3.75
CA MET A 86 1.34 0.99 -3.34
C MET A 86 1.07 1.85 -2.09
N ASN A 87 1.96 1.80 -1.09
CA ASN A 87 1.89 2.62 0.12
C ASN A 87 2.01 4.12 -0.22
N PHE A 88 2.94 4.49 -1.11
CA PHE A 88 3.08 5.86 -1.60
C PHE A 88 1.82 6.36 -2.30
N THR A 89 1.27 5.57 -3.23
CA THR A 89 0.03 5.90 -3.95
C THR A 89 -1.13 6.11 -2.98
N MET A 90 -1.23 5.25 -1.97
CA MET A 90 -2.25 5.36 -0.94
C MET A 90 -2.08 6.60 -0.06
N MET A 91 -0.87 7.00 0.29
CA MET A 91 -0.62 8.25 1.01
C MET A 91 -1.05 9.47 0.20
N VAL A 92 -0.79 9.49 -1.12
CA VAL A 92 -1.23 10.58 -2.02
C VAL A 92 -2.76 10.63 -2.10
N MET A 93 -3.40 9.47 -2.22
CA MET A 93 -4.86 9.37 -2.25
C MET A 93 -5.47 9.84 -0.93
N LEU A 94 -4.92 9.42 0.20
CA LEU A 94 -5.35 9.82 1.53
C LEU A 94 -5.25 11.35 1.71
N HIS A 95 -4.13 11.95 1.33
CA HIS A 95 -3.94 13.40 1.40
C HIS A 95 -4.99 14.17 0.58
N LEU A 96 -5.32 13.68 -0.63
CA LEU A 96 -6.39 14.28 -1.43
C LEU A 96 -7.75 14.15 -0.73
N CYS A 97 -8.08 12.98 -0.21
CA CYS A 97 -9.36 12.71 0.44
C CYS A 97 -9.54 13.52 1.72
N THR A 98 -8.49 13.63 2.55
CA THR A 98 -8.52 14.48 3.74
C THR A 98 -8.71 15.94 3.37
N ARG A 99 -8.03 16.42 2.31
CA ARG A 99 -8.20 17.80 1.85
C ARG A 99 -9.63 18.10 1.38
N VAL A 100 -10.22 17.21 0.59
CA VAL A 100 -11.61 17.35 0.11
C VAL A 100 -12.59 17.27 1.28
N THR A 101 -12.40 16.33 2.19
CA THR A 101 -13.24 16.19 3.39
C THR A 101 -13.17 17.44 4.26
N GLN A 102 -11.98 17.99 4.50
CA GLN A 102 -11.81 19.24 5.25
C GLN A 102 -12.52 20.43 4.58
N LEU A 103 -12.43 20.55 3.26
CA LEU A 103 -13.15 21.60 2.52
C LEU A 103 -14.68 21.45 2.62
N ASN A 104 -15.18 20.22 2.52
CA ASN A 104 -16.62 19.93 2.64
C ASN A 104 -17.16 20.09 4.06
N GLU A 105 -16.38 19.74 5.09
CA GLU A 105 -16.74 19.96 6.50
C GLU A 105 -16.79 21.45 6.86
N MET A 106 -15.94 22.30 6.26
CA MET A 106 -16.08 23.75 6.40
C MET A 106 -17.37 24.29 5.77
N SER A 107 -17.87 23.64 4.71
CA SER A 107 -19.12 24.00 4.03
C SER A 107 -20.37 23.43 4.74
N THR A 108 -20.24 22.25 5.37
CA THR A 108 -21.35 21.50 5.98
C THR A 108 -21.28 21.54 7.51
N LYS A 109 -21.92 22.54 8.12
CA LYS A 109 -22.26 22.70 9.56
C LYS A 109 -21.69 21.65 10.55
N ARG A 110 -20.80 22.14 11.43
CA ARG A 110 -20.45 21.69 12.79
C ARG A 110 -21.42 20.64 13.36
N ARG A 111 -21.07 19.34 13.28
CA ARG A 111 -21.69 18.30 14.13
C ARG A 111 -20.73 17.95 15.27
N ALA A 112 -21.31 17.63 16.42
CA ALA A 112 -20.77 17.82 17.76
C ALA A 112 -19.42 17.13 18.05
N PHE A 113 -18.63 17.80 18.89
CA PHE A 113 -17.24 17.49 19.29
C PHE A 113 -17.09 16.33 20.30
N LEU A 114 -18.16 15.60 20.64
CA LEU A 114 -18.19 14.66 21.78
C LEU A 114 -18.78 13.29 21.42
N ASP A 115 -18.53 12.80 20.22
CA ASP A 115 -18.86 11.42 19.90
C ASP A 115 -17.56 10.60 19.96
N PHE A 116 -17.30 10.06 21.15
CA PHE A 116 -16.18 9.14 21.41
C PHE A 116 -16.52 7.76 20.85
N ASP A 117 -16.91 7.72 19.57
CA ASP A 117 -17.27 6.51 18.87
C ASP A 117 -16.03 6.00 18.12
N HIS A 118 -15.78 4.69 18.17
CA HIS A 118 -14.74 4.02 17.38
C HIS A 118 -14.90 4.30 15.87
N ARG A 119 -16.11 4.74 15.47
CA ARG A 119 -16.46 5.32 14.16
C ARG A 119 -15.74 6.60 13.76
N TYR A 120 -14.91 7.20 14.62
CA TYR A 120 -14.10 8.39 14.29
C TYR A 120 -12.60 8.14 14.33
N PHE A 121 -12.17 6.98 14.80
CA PHE A 121 -10.75 6.68 14.94
C PHE A 121 -10.00 6.77 13.60
N TRP A 122 -10.67 6.53 12.46
CA TRP A 122 -10.08 6.65 11.11
C TRP A 122 -10.59 7.84 10.29
N LYS A 123 -11.24 8.82 10.94
CA LYS A 123 -11.73 10.07 10.34
C LYS A 123 -11.00 11.29 10.88
N TRP A 124 -9.68 11.21 11.03
CA TRP A 124 -8.89 12.38 11.42
C TRP A 124 -8.99 13.48 10.36
N THR A 125 -9.13 14.71 10.82
CA THR A 125 -9.24 15.88 9.94
C THR A 125 -7.91 16.20 9.26
N LYS A 126 -6.78 15.90 9.91
CA LYS A 126 -5.44 16.28 9.42
C LYS A 126 -4.69 15.07 8.88
N PHE A 127 -4.11 15.22 7.68
CA PHE A 127 -3.22 14.22 7.06
C PHE A 127 -2.05 13.81 7.98
N ARG A 128 -1.52 14.75 8.76
CA ARG A 128 -0.41 14.53 9.69
C ARG A 128 -0.72 13.46 10.74
N ASP A 129 -1.95 13.41 11.24
CA ASP A 129 -2.33 12.47 12.30
C ASP A 129 -2.32 11.03 11.76
N TYR A 130 -2.65 10.84 10.47
CA TYR A 130 -2.53 9.55 9.79
C TYR A 130 -1.07 9.12 9.63
N ILE A 131 -0.18 10.02 9.20
CA ILE A 131 1.26 9.68 9.08
C ILE A 131 1.81 9.29 10.45
N GLN A 132 1.51 10.07 11.48
CA GLN A 132 2.03 9.81 12.82
C GLN A 132 1.57 8.44 13.33
N PHE A 133 0.29 8.09 13.13
CA PHE A 133 -0.22 6.76 13.44
C PHE A 133 0.52 5.67 12.68
N MET A 134 0.69 5.82 11.35
CA MET A 134 1.40 4.85 10.53
C MET A 134 2.87 4.68 10.95
N CYS A 135 3.56 5.75 11.33
CA CYS A 135 4.92 5.70 11.85
C CYS A 135 4.97 4.95 13.18
N VAL A 136 4.09 5.27 14.13
CA VAL A 136 4.02 4.57 15.42
C VAL A 136 3.69 3.09 15.23
N PHE A 137 2.72 2.77 14.36
CA PHE A 137 2.36 1.40 14.01
C PHE A 137 3.55 0.64 13.39
N THR A 138 4.30 1.29 12.51
CA THR A 138 5.50 0.69 11.90
C THR A 138 6.60 0.45 12.93
N LEU A 139 6.82 1.38 13.87
CA LEU A 139 7.83 1.22 14.93
C LEU A 139 7.44 0.11 15.91
N ILE A 140 6.18 0.08 16.36
CA ILE A 140 5.68 -0.97 17.26
C ILE A 140 5.71 -2.32 16.56
N GLY A 141 5.18 -2.40 15.33
CA GLY A 141 5.18 -3.64 14.56
C GLY A 141 6.58 -4.12 14.21
N GLY A 142 7.50 -3.21 13.88
CA GLY A 142 8.92 -3.52 13.66
C GLY A 142 9.61 -4.01 14.94
N TYR A 143 9.33 -3.40 16.08
CA TYR A 143 9.82 -3.86 17.37
C TYR A 143 9.31 -5.27 17.72
N ILE A 144 8.01 -5.52 17.53
CA ILE A 144 7.41 -6.86 17.73
C ILE A 144 8.06 -7.87 16.77
N THR A 145 8.19 -7.52 15.50
CA THR A 145 8.82 -8.39 14.50
C THR A 145 10.27 -8.71 14.87
N TYR A 146 11.03 -7.70 15.33
CA TYR A 146 12.38 -7.87 15.83
C TYR A 146 12.44 -8.83 17.03
N MET A 147 11.54 -8.68 18.00
CA MET A 147 11.45 -9.63 19.12
C MET A 147 11.06 -11.04 18.68
N CYS A 148 10.24 -11.19 17.64
CA CYS A 148 9.84 -12.50 17.12
C CYS A 148 10.97 -13.20 16.33
N LEU A 149 11.93 -12.46 15.78
CA LEU A 149 13.11 -13.03 15.11
C LEU A 149 14.02 -13.82 16.08
N ASP A 150 14.02 -13.47 17.37
CA ASP A 150 14.81 -14.16 18.40
C ASP A 150 14.20 -15.53 18.79
N TYR A 151 12.98 -15.85 18.34
CA TYR A 151 12.34 -17.16 18.61
C TYR A 151 12.65 -18.14 17.46
N PRO A 152 13.44 -19.21 17.69
CA PRO A 152 13.98 -20.07 16.63
C PRO A 152 12.93 -20.87 15.84
N VAL A 153 11.66 -20.84 16.24
CA VAL A 153 10.56 -21.46 15.46
C VAL A 153 10.31 -20.76 14.12
N TYR A 154 10.87 -19.56 13.89
CA TYR A 154 10.80 -18.88 12.59
C TYR A 154 11.98 -19.16 11.64
N VAL A 155 13.09 -19.73 12.12
CA VAL A 155 14.32 -19.92 11.32
C VAL A 155 14.44 -21.33 10.71
N GLU A 156 13.59 -22.28 11.11
CA GLU A 156 13.81 -23.71 10.85
C GLU A 156 12.64 -24.49 10.24
N THR A 157 11.81 -23.85 9.40
CA THR A 157 10.87 -24.54 8.49
C THR A 157 10.80 -23.85 7.15
#